data_AF-A0A382X1S0-F1
#
_entry.id   AF-A0A382X1S0-F1
#
_cell.length_a   1.000
_cell.length_b   1.000
_cell.length_c   1.000
_cell.angle_alpha   90.00
_cell.angle_beta   90.00
_cell.angle_gamma   90.00
#
_symmetry.space_group_name_H-M   'P 1'
#
loop_
_entity.id
_entity.type
_entity.pdbx_description
1 polymer ?
#
loop_
_entity_poly.entity_id
_entity_poly.type
_entity_poly.pdbx_seq_one_letter_code
_entity_poly.pdbx_strand_id
1 'polypeptide(L)'
;QQMFADLNRYAVKPSASIGVLYDHRDPLSSVTRAIVASSPLLRDVVELEKSALSPRSRKLFTLSAIFGATRALLSDIEEEDLPDHIDTGAAFWDGINEGFIEWDDVREGRLTAGEVRKDFIHSHGTVLHAFGRVGRAALADGEPNWKDIGVRLGELDWRRSNTWTWEGRALVGGRVSKSKNNVVLTTNVIKAHLGFELSLDERAVEVVHVMAEKEQ
;
A
#
# COMPACT_ATOMS: atom_id res chain seq x y z
N GLN A 1 18.57 -15.83 -14.51
CA GLN A 1 18.15 -17.19 -14.94
C GLN A 1 18.71 -18.29 -14.03
N GLN A 2 19.96 -18.22 -13.54
CA GLN A 2 20.54 -19.20 -12.61
C GLN A 2 19.73 -19.41 -11.30
N MET A 3 19.28 -18.32 -10.68
CA MET A 3 18.57 -18.35 -9.39
C MET A 3 17.24 -19.11 -9.42
N PHE A 4 16.51 -19.10 -10.55
CA PHE A 4 15.27 -19.85 -10.71
C PHE A 4 15.51 -21.35 -10.90
N ALA A 5 16.60 -21.73 -11.57
CA ALA A 5 17.00 -23.13 -11.71
C ALA A 5 17.34 -23.74 -10.34
N ASP A 6 17.97 -22.96 -9.44
CA ASP A 6 18.28 -23.41 -8.09
C ASP A 6 17.02 -23.47 -7.19
N LEU A 7 16.10 -22.50 -7.28
CA LEU A 7 14.84 -22.53 -6.52
C LEU A 7 13.95 -23.72 -6.90
N ASN A 8 13.91 -24.09 -8.18
CA ASN A 8 13.22 -25.29 -8.67
C ASN A 8 13.92 -26.58 -8.24
N ARG A 9 15.25 -26.58 -8.11
CA ARG A 9 16.04 -27.75 -7.67
C ARG A 9 15.83 -28.09 -6.20
N TYR A 10 15.50 -27.10 -5.37
CA TYR A 10 15.32 -27.26 -3.91
C TYR A 10 13.88 -27.01 -3.42
N ALA A 11 12.90 -26.88 -4.33
CA ALA A 11 11.49 -26.63 -4.02
C ALA A 11 11.25 -25.43 -3.07
N VAL A 12 12.13 -24.42 -3.11
CA VAL A 12 11.97 -23.21 -2.31
C VAL A 12 11.07 -22.26 -3.08
N LYS A 13 9.86 -22.01 -2.54
CA LYS A 13 8.92 -21.06 -3.15
C LYS A 13 9.58 -19.66 -3.17
N PRO A 14 9.72 -19.02 -4.32
CA PRO A 14 10.24 -17.65 -4.40
C PRO A 14 9.39 -16.70 -3.54
N SER A 15 10.00 -15.65 -3.01
CA SER A 15 9.25 -14.60 -2.32
C SER A 15 8.25 -13.94 -3.29
N ALA A 16 7.17 -13.36 -2.77
CA ALA A 16 6.22 -12.63 -3.60
C ALA A 16 6.91 -11.47 -4.36
N SER A 17 7.89 -10.82 -3.72
CA SER A 17 8.65 -9.72 -4.33
C SER A 17 9.55 -10.24 -5.46
N ILE A 18 10.18 -11.41 -5.33
CA ILE A 18 10.94 -12.06 -6.41
C ILE A 18 10.03 -12.41 -7.59
N GLY A 19 8.81 -12.88 -7.32
CA GLY A 19 7.81 -13.10 -8.35
C GLY A 19 7.56 -11.83 -9.17
N VAL A 20 7.25 -10.73 -8.49
CA VAL A 20 7.03 -9.42 -9.16
C VAL A 20 8.30 -8.90 -9.83
N LEU A 21 9.48 -9.12 -9.26
CA LEU A 21 10.73 -8.57 -9.79
C LEU A 21 11.13 -9.19 -11.14
N TYR A 22 10.85 -10.48 -11.33
CA TYR A 22 11.34 -11.25 -12.48
C TYR A 22 10.25 -11.83 -13.38
N ASP A 23 8.97 -11.76 -13.00
CA ASP A 23 7.91 -12.08 -13.93
C ASP A 23 7.74 -10.94 -14.94
N HIS A 24 8.42 -11.09 -16.07
CA HIS A 24 8.34 -10.15 -17.18
C HIS A 24 7.13 -10.40 -18.08
N ARG A 25 6.37 -11.48 -17.85
CA ARG A 25 5.19 -11.82 -18.64
C ARG A 25 3.92 -11.21 -18.07
N ASP A 26 3.91 -10.96 -16.76
CA ASP A 26 2.82 -10.26 -16.08
C ASP A 26 2.92 -8.74 -16.34
N PRO A 27 1.98 -8.13 -17.08
CA PRO A 27 1.99 -6.70 -17.38
C PRO A 27 1.95 -5.85 -16.11
N LEU A 28 1.18 -6.27 -15.10
CA LEU A 28 1.08 -5.55 -13.82
C LEU A 28 2.40 -5.56 -13.05
N SER A 29 3.16 -6.66 -13.12
CA SER A 29 4.50 -6.74 -12.53
C SER A 29 5.46 -5.78 -13.24
N SER A 30 5.39 -5.70 -14.57
CA SER A 30 6.17 -4.74 -15.36
C SER A 30 5.84 -3.29 -15.03
N VAL A 31 4.55 -2.94 -14.97
CA VAL A 31 4.08 -1.60 -14.61
C VAL A 31 4.46 -1.24 -13.18
N THR A 32 4.32 -2.17 -12.23
CA THR A 32 4.74 -1.92 -10.84
C THR A 32 6.23 -1.59 -10.74
N ARG A 33 7.10 -2.34 -11.44
CA ARG A 33 8.54 -2.05 -11.46
C ARG A 33 8.83 -0.69 -12.09
N ALA A 34 8.11 -0.34 -13.17
CA ALA A 34 8.26 0.95 -13.83
C ALA A 34 7.81 2.13 -12.94
N ILE A 35 6.70 1.98 -12.20
CA ILE A 35 6.24 2.97 -11.21
C ILE A 35 7.29 3.15 -10.11
N VAL A 36 7.80 2.07 -9.53
CA VAL A 36 8.86 2.13 -8.50
C VAL A 36 10.12 2.81 -9.03
N ALA A 37 10.49 2.54 -10.29
CA ALA A 37 11.64 3.17 -10.91
C ALA A 37 11.40 4.66 -11.20
N SER A 38 10.18 5.07 -11.51
CA SER A 38 9.85 6.44 -11.93
C SER A 38 9.61 7.39 -10.76
N SER A 39 9.07 6.92 -9.64
CA SER A 39 8.89 7.74 -8.43
C SER A 39 10.22 7.98 -7.70
N PRO A 40 10.63 9.24 -7.47
CA PRO A 40 11.83 9.58 -6.70
C PRO A 40 11.81 9.02 -5.28
N LEU A 41 10.62 8.96 -4.65
CA LEU A 41 10.46 8.35 -3.34
C LEU A 41 10.73 6.84 -3.40
N LEU A 42 9.94 6.13 -4.21
CA LEU A 42 9.87 4.67 -4.14
C LEU A 42 11.19 4.00 -4.49
N ARG A 43 11.94 4.56 -5.45
CA ARG A 43 13.23 4.03 -5.89
C ARG A 43 14.20 3.77 -4.74
N ASP A 44 14.18 4.62 -3.72
CA ASP A 44 15.14 4.57 -2.61
C ASP A 44 14.63 3.78 -1.39
N VAL A 45 13.31 3.73 -1.18
CA VAL A 45 12.73 3.16 0.05
C VAL A 45 12.02 1.81 -0.14
N VAL A 46 11.99 1.26 -1.36
CA VAL A 46 11.44 -0.09 -1.64
C VAL A 46 12.52 -1.19 -1.58
N GLU A 47 12.20 -2.29 -0.90
CA GLU A 47 12.91 -3.58 -0.95
C GLU A 47 12.38 -4.44 -2.10
N LEU A 48 13.22 -4.72 -3.09
CA LEU A 48 12.82 -5.36 -4.34
C LEU A 48 12.75 -6.88 -4.24
N GLU A 49 13.54 -7.52 -3.38
CA GLU A 49 13.72 -8.97 -3.40
C GLU A 49 12.99 -9.65 -2.24
N LYS A 50 12.98 -9.03 -1.07
CA LYS A 50 12.40 -9.63 0.14
C LYS A 50 10.93 -9.21 0.29
N SER A 51 10.11 -10.14 0.76
CA SER A 51 8.70 -9.86 1.12
C SER A 51 8.49 -9.56 2.62
N ALA A 52 9.60 -9.50 3.37
CA ALA A 52 9.63 -9.08 4.76
C ALA A 52 10.85 -8.19 5.00
N LEU A 53 10.67 -7.18 5.83
CA LEU A 53 11.68 -6.19 6.16
C LEU A 53 12.21 -6.45 7.56
N SER A 54 13.50 -6.74 7.69
CA SER A 54 14.13 -6.89 9.01
C SER A 54 14.02 -5.60 9.82
N PRO A 55 14.11 -5.63 11.17
CA PRO A 55 14.04 -4.42 12.00
C PRO A 55 15.08 -3.36 11.61
N ARG A 56 16.27 -3.80 11.17
CA ARG A 56 17.38 -2.92 10.75
C ARG A 56 17.34 -2.54 9.26
N SER A 57 16.35 -2.99 8.50
CA SER A 57 16.21 -2.58 7.10
C SER A 57 16.00 -1.07 6.99
N ARG A 58 16.68 -0.45 6.03
CA ARG A 58 16.51 0.96 5.66
C ARG A 58 15.31 1.19 4.73
N LYS A 59 14.60 0.13 4.34
CA LYS A 59 13.47 0.18 3.41
C LYS A 59 12.16 0.32 4.19
N LEU A 60 11.23 1.13 3.66
CA LEU A 60 9.88 1.32 4.20
C LEU A 60 8.91 0.28 3.68
N PHE A 61 9.02 -0.04 2.38
CA PHE A 61 8.06 -0.88 1.67
C PHE A 61 8.74 -2.10 1.06
N THR A 62 7.95 -3.12 0.74
CA THR A 62 8.39 -4.22 -0.14
C THR A 62 7.75 -4.07 -1.51
N LEU A 63 8.42 -4.55 -2.55
CA LEU A 63 7.88 -4.53 -3.91
C LEU A 63 6.52 -5.25 -3.98
N SER A 64 6.34 -6.35 -3.26
CA SER A 64 5.06 -7.04 -3.17
C SER A 64 3.92 -6.19 -2.57
N ALA A 65 4.23 -5.25 -1.67
CA ALA A 65 3.24 -4.37 -1.08
C ALA A 65 2.85 -3.25 -2.05
N ILE A 66 3.83 -2.66 -2.75
CA ILE A 66 3.57 -1.71 -3.84
C ILE A 66 2.77 -2.37 -4.95
N PHE A 67 3.12 -3.59 -5.36
CA PHE A 67 2.36 -4.36 -6.34
C PHE A 67 0.89 -4.56 -5.93
N GLY A 68 0.63 -4.92 -4.66
CA GLY A 68 -0.73 -5.06 -4.15
C GLY A 68 -1.53 -3.76 -4.19
N ALA A 69 -0.88 -2.63 -3.88
CA ALA A 69 -1.48 -1.30 -3.97
C ALA A 69 -1.72 -0.88 -5.43
N THR A 70 -0.75 -1.09 -6.33
CA THR A 70 -0.88 -0.81 -7.77
C THR A 70 -2.00 -1.64 -8.39
N ARG A 71 -2.12 -2.92 -8.02
CA ARG A 71 -3.24 -3.77 -8.44
C ARG A 71 -4.59 -3.18 -8.05
N ALA A 72 -4.69 -2.67 -6.82
CA ALA A 72 -5.93 -2.08 -6.33
C ALA A 72 -6.22 -0.73 -7.02
N LEU A 73 -5.21 0.09 -7.25
CA LEU A 73 -5.31 1.36 -7.96
C LEU A 73 -5.80 1.19 -9.40
N LEU A 74 -5.29 0.17 -10.09
CA LEU A 74 -5.55 -0.10 -11.51
C LEU A 74 -6.52 -1.27 -11.72
N SER A 75 -7.39 -1.57 -10.75
CA SER A 75 -8.24 -2.78 -10.78
C SER A 75 -9.19 -2.88 -11.96
N ASP A 76 -9.55 -1.73 -12.54
CA ASP A 76 -10.53 -1.60 -13.62
C ASP A 76 -9.85 -1.30 -14.96
N ILE A 77 -8.52 -1.43 -15.02
CA ILE A 77 -7.72 -1.24 -16.23
C ILE A 77 -7.41 -2.61 -16.81
N GLU A 78 -7.69 -2.78 -18.10
CA GLU A 78 -7.38 -4.00 -18.83
C GLU A 78 -5.87 -4.23 -18.93
N GLU A 79 -5.43 -5.49 -18.99
CA GLU A 79 -4.01 -5.84 -18.96
C GLU A 79 -3.19 -5.18 -20.08
N GLU A 80 -3.80 -4.99 -21.26
CA GLU A 80 -3.18 -4.36 -22.42
C GLU A 80 -2.97 -2.84 -22.26
N ASP A 81 -3.81 -2.18 -21.44
CA ASP A 81 -3.76 -0.74 -21.19
C ASP A 81 -2.90 -0.37 -19.96
N LEU A 82 -2.58 -1.35 -19.09
CA LEU A 82 -1.76 -1.13 -17.90
C LEU A 82 -0.45 -0.33 -18.16
N PRO A 83 0.31 -0.56 -19.26
CA PRO A 83 1.52 0.22 -19.56
C PRO A 83 1.30 1.73 -19.66
N ASP A 84 0.12 2.17 -20.09
CA ASP A 84 -0.20 3.60 -20.27
C ASP A 84 -0.44 4.31 -18.92
N HIS A 85 -0.57 3.54 -17.83
CA HIS A 85 -0.84 4.06 -16.48
C HIS A 85 0.39 4.12 -15.57
N ILE A 86 1.61 3.98 -16.11
CA ILE A 86 2.85 4.13 -15.32
C ILE A 86 2.94 5.53 -14.70
N ASP A 87 2.68 6.57 -15.48
CA ASP A 87 2.73 7.96 -15.00
C ASP A 87 1.62 8.26 -14.00
N THR A 88 0.42 7.69 -14.21
CA THR A 88 -0.68 7.76 -13.22
C THR A 88 -0.25 7.16 -11.88
N GLY A 89 0.37 5.97 -11.91
CA GLY A 89 0.85 5.31 -10.70
C GLY A 89 1.99 6.04 -10.00
N ALA A 90 2.91 6.64 -10.76
CA ALA A 90 3.99 7.46 -10.20
C ALA A 90 3.43 8.73 -9.55
N ALA A 91 2.55 9.47 -10.25
CA ALA A 91 1.90 10.67 -9.74
C ALA A 91 1.04 10.38 -8.50
N PHE A 92 0.38 9.22 -8.45
CA PHE A 92 -0.31 8.75 -7.26
C PHE A 92 0.64 8.67 -6.05
N TRP A 93 1.75 7.93 -6.15
CA TRP A 93 2.67 7.78 -5.02
C TRP A 93 3.34 9.07 -4.60
N ASP A 94 3.72 9.92 -5.56
CA ASP A 94 4.33 11.20 -5.29
C ASP A 94 3.34 12.16 -4.61
N GLY A 95 2.05 12.14 -5.02
CA GLY A 95 1.02 12.91 -4.33
C GLY A 95 0.71 12.40 -2.93
N ILE A 96 0.62 11.07 -2.73
CA ILE A 96 0.43 10.47 -1.41
C ILE A 96 1.58 10.83 -0.45
N ASN A 97 2.81 10.92 -0.96
CA ASN A 97 3.98 11.32 -0.17
C ASN A 97 3.82 12.70 0.50
N GLU A 98 3.05 13.61 -0.08
CA GLU A 98 2.82 14.95 0.50
C GLU A 98 2.16 14.90 1.89
N GLY A 99 1.51 13.78 2.24
CA GLY A 99 0.93 13.54 3.56
C GLY A 99 1.87 12.91 4.59
N PHE A 100 3.06 12.45 4.20
CA PHE A 100 3.91 11.58 5.04
C PHE A 100 5.36 12.05 5.08
N ILE A 101 5.64 13.08 5.87
CA ILE A 101 7.00 13.62 6.03
C ILE A 101 8.02 12.55 6.47
N GLU A 102 7.57 11.54 7.24
CA GLU A 102 8.42 10.44 7.69
C GLU A 102 9.00 9.63 6.53
N TRP A 103 8.34 9.60 5.37
CA TRP A 103 8.84 8.90 4.18
C TRP A 103 10.03 9.61 3.57
N ASP A 104 9.95 10.94 3.44
CA ASP A 104 11.06 11.78 3.00
C ASP A 104 12.21 11.78 4.02
N ASP A 105 11.90 11.86 5.31
CA ASP A 105 12.91 11.79 6.38
C ASP A 105 13.68 10.46 6.35
N VAL A 106 13.04 9.35 6.00
CA VAL A 106 13.73 8.07 5.81
C VAL A 106 14.57 8.07 4.53
N ARG A 107 14.04 8.59 3.41
CA ARG A 107 14.79 8.71 2.15
C ARG A 107 16.07 9.51 2.36
N GLU A 108 15.98 10.59 3.12
CA GLU A 108 17.06 11.55 3.38
C GLU A 108 17.94 11.15 4.58
N GLY A 109 17.63 10.04 5.25
CA GLY A 109 18.42 9.48 6.34
C GLY A 109 18.29 10.22 7.68
N ARG A 110 17.29 11.08 7.84
CA ARG A 110 16.96 11.77 9.11
C ARG A 110 16.24 10.86 10.10
N LEU A 111 15.45 9.90 9.62
CA LEU A 111 14.72 8.93 10.43
C LEU A 111 15.03 7.50 9.95
N THR A 112 15.01 6.52 10.85
CA THR A 112 15.19 5.13 10.41
C THR A 112 13.87 4.53 9.96
N ALA A 113 13.89 3.76 8.86
CA ALA A 113 12.69 3.04 8.41
C ALA A 113 12.17 2.02 9.44
N GLY A 114 13.02 1.57 10.37
CA GLY A 114 12.64 0.72 11.48
C GLY A 114 11.73 1.44 12.49
N GLU A 115 12.06 2.67 12.85
CA GLU A 115 11.26 3.52 13.74
C GLU A 115 9.90 3.84 13.11
N VAL A 116 9.87 4.28 11.85
CA VAL A 116 8.61 4.53 11.14
C VAL A 116 7.69 3.30 11.15
N ARG A 117 8.23 2.12 10.80
CA ARG A 117 7.45 0.87 10.80
C ARG A 117 6.98 0.45 12.18
N LYS A 118 7.69 0.83 13.24
CA LYS A 118 7.37 0.50 14.63
C LYS A 118 6.27 1.41 15.19
N ASP A 119 6.36 2.70 14.90
CA ASP A 119 5.51 3.70 15.55
C ASP A 119 4.27 4.04 14.73
N PHE A 120 4.31 3.79 13.41
CA PHE A 120 3.23 4.11 12.48
C PHE A 120 2.75 2.91 11.66
N ILE A 121 1.53 3.02 11.13
CA ILE A 121 0.92 1.99 10.28
C ILE A 121 1.00 2.29 8.77
N HIS A 122 1.26 3.54 8.37
CA HIS A 122 1.17 3.99 6.96
C HIS A 122 2.21 3.36 6.02
N SER A 123 3.26 2.73 6.55
CA SER A 123 4.23 1.97 5.74
C SER A 123 3.92 0.47 5.60
N HIS A 124 2.81 -0.01 6.16
CA HIS A 124 2.48 -1.44 6.14
C HIS A 124 1.57 -1.80 4.98
N GLY A 125 1.77 -2.99 4.40
CA GLY A 125 1.07 -3.40 3.18
C GLY A 125 -0.46 -3.36 3.25
N THR A 126 -1.07 -3.52 4.42
CA THR A 126 -2.53 -3.36 4.62
C THR A 126 -2.98 -1.94 4.29
N VAL A 127 -2.25 -0.93 4.79
CA VAL A 127 -2.56 0.48 4.57
C VAL A 127 -2.22 0.90 3.15
N LEU A 128 -1.08 0.43 2.61
CA LEU A 128 -0.72 0.69 1.21
C LEU A 128 -1.78 0.14 0.23
N HIS A 129 -2.32 -1.05 0.51
CA HIS A 129 -3.42 -1.61 -0.26
C HIS A 129 -4.69 -0.75 -0.12
N ALA A 130 -5.00 -0.27 1.09
CA ALA A 130 -6.12 0.65 1.29
C ALA A 130 -5.94 1.96 0.51
N PHE A 131 -4.73 2.53 0.45
CA PHE A 131 -4.43 3.69 -0.41
C PHE A 131 -4.71 3.39 -1.88
N GLY A 132 -4.29 2.23 -2.40
CA GLY A 132 -4.59 1.83 -3.78
C GLY A 132 -6.09 1.80 -4.07
N ARG A 133 -6.89 1.26 -3.15
CA ARG A 133 -8.37 1.22 -3.29
C ARG A 133 -9.02 2.60 -3.26
N VAL A 134 -8.50 3.50 -2.42
CA VAL A 134 -8.93 4.91 -2.38
C VAL A 134 -8.54 5.60 -3.67
N GLY A 135 -7.33 5.36 -4.19
CA GLY A 135 -6.89 5.89 -5.48
C GLY A 135 -7.76 5.42 -6.63
N ARG A 136 -8.19 4.16 -6.65
CA ARG A 136 -9.14 3.66 -7.66
C ARG A 136 -10.47 4.39 -7.60
N ALA A 137 -11.00 4.64 -6.40
CA ALA A 137 -12.21 5.42 -6.23
C ALA A 137 -12.02 6.86 -6.74
N ALA A 138 -10.89 7.49 -6.42
CA ALA A 138 -10.59 8.84 -6.90
C ALA A 138 -10.47 8.93 -8.42
N LEU A 139 -9.91 7.90 -9.08
CA LEU A 139 -9.82 7.82 -10.55
C LEU A 139 -11.18 7.56 -11.23
N ALA A 140 -12.20 7.10 -10.50
CA ALA A 140 -13.54 6.89 -11.07
C ALA A 140 -14.26 8.21 -11.38
N ASP A 141 -13.91 9.28 -10.66
CA ASP A 141 -14.52 10.61 -10.80
C ASP A 141 -13.73 11.53 -11.77
N GLY A 142 -12.71 11.00 -12.45
CA GLY A 142 -11.90 11.73 -13.44
C GLY A 142 -10.41 11.75 -13.07
N GLU A 143 -9.74 12.88 -13.31
CA GLU A 143 -8.34 13.07 -12.95
C GLU A 143 -8.23 13.67 -11.54
N PRO A 144 -7.78 12.89 -10.53
CA PRO A 144 -7.75 13.35 -9.15
C PRO A 144 -6.54 14.24 -8.87
N ASN A 145 -6.73 15.20 -7.95
CA ASN A 145 -5.62 15.96 -7.39
C ASN A 145 -4.90 15.14 -6.32
N TRP A 146 -3.89 14.36 -6.74
CA TRP A 146 -3.15 13.47 -5.83
C TRP A 146 -2.46 14.20 -4.68
N LYS A 147 -2.01 15.43 -4.91
CA LYS A 147 -1.40 16.26 -3.87
C LYS A 147 -2.39 16.63 -2.78
N ASP A 148 -3.59 17.09 -3.15
CA ASP A 148 -4.65 17.40 -2.18
C ASP A 148 -5.05 16.16 -1.37
N ILE A 149 -5.23 15.03 -2.06
CA ILE A 149 -5.52 13.74 -1.42
C ILE A 149 -4.42 13.39 -0.41
N GLY A 150 -3.15 13.49 -0.81
CA GLY A 150 -2.01 13.22 0.07
C GLY A 150 -2.00 14.10 1.31
N VAL A 151 -2.13 15.42 1.15
CA VAL A 151 -2.18 16.36 2.27
C VAL A 151 -3.30 16.00 3.25
N ARG A 152 -4.51 15.72 2.72
CA ARG A 152 -5.66 15.34 3.55
C ARG A 152 -5.46 13.98 4.24
N LEU A 153 -4.78 13.03 3.60
CA LEU A 153 -4.38 11.78 4.27
C LEU A 153 -3.46 12.03 5.47
N GLY A 154 -2.56 13.01 5.36
CA GLY A 154 -1.65 13.40 6.45
C GLY A 154 -2.35 13.98 7.69
N GLU A 155 -3.62 14.39 7.58
CA GLU A 155 -4.42 14.89 8.70
C GLU A 155 -4.86 13.77 9.66
N LEU A 156 -4.87 12.51 9.20
CA LEU A 156 -5.19 11.35 10.03
C LEU A 156 -4.02 11.02 10.98
N ASP A 157 -4.32 10.64 12.22
CA ASP A 157 -3.30 10.14 13.14
C ASP A 157 -2.95 8.68 12.86
N TRP A 158 -1.91 8.47 12.06
CA TRP A 158 -1.42 7.14 11.62
C TRP A 158 -0.54 6.42 12.64
N ARG A 159 -0.41 6.93 13.87
CA ARG A 159 0.33 6.26 14.93
C ARG A 159 -0.33 4.94 15.28
N ARG A 160 0.48 3.91 15.49
CA ARG A 160 0.02 2.60 16.00
C ARG A 160 -0.64 2.73 17.38
N SER A 161 -0.31 3.77 18.15
CA SER A 161 -0.94 4.08 19.44
C SER A 161 -2.36 4.64 19.33
N ASN A 162 -2.81 5.09 18.15
CA ASN A 162 -4.19 5.50 17.91
C ASN A 162 -5.10 4.26 17.76
N THR A 163 -5.21 3.50 18.84
CA THR A 163 -6.02 2.27 18.88
C THR A 163 -7.50 2.56 18.76
N TRP A 164 -7.94 3.76 19.15
CA TRP A 164 -9.33 4.22 18.96
C TRP A 164 -9.76 4.15 17.49
N THR A 165 -8.87 4.55 16.58
CA THR A 165 -9.16 4.51 15.15
C THR A 165 -8.79 3.17 14.54
N TRP A 166 -7.65 2.60 14.93
CA TRP A 166 -7.03 1.53 14.15
C TRP A 166 -7.28 0.11 14.67
N GLU A 167 -7.60 -0.09 15.94
CA GLU A 167 -7.92 -1.43 16.47
C GLU A 167 -9.24 -1.94 15.85
N GLY A 168 -9.29 -3.24 15.52
CA GLY A 168 -10.39 -3.84 14.74
C GLY A 168 -10.34 -3.50 13.23
N ARG A 169 -9.68 -2.40 12.85
CA ARG A 169 -9.55 -1.93 11.46
C ARG A 169 -8.22 -2.29 10.83
N ALA A 170 -7.18 -1.49 11.02
CA ALA A 170 -5.84 -1.80 10.52
C ALA A 170 -5.07 -2.75 11.47
N LEU A 171 -5.38 -2.68 12.76
CA LEU A 171 -4.75 -3.40 13.85
C LEU A 171 -5.67 -4.48 14.42
N VAL A 172 -5.09 -5.60 14.84
CA VAL A 172 -5.72 -6.64 15.65
C VAL A 172 -4.70 -7.08 16.70
N GLY A 173 -5.03 -6.87 17.97
CA GLY A 173 -4.11 -7.07 19.09
C GLY A 173 -2.85 -6.20 18.96
N GLY A 174 -2.99 -4.95 18.49
CA GLY A 174 -1.88 -4.03 18.25
C GLY A 174 -0.96 -4.38 17.07
N ARG A 175 -1.25 -5.44 16.32
CA ARG A 175 -0.48 -5.86 15.13
C ARG A 175 -1.25 -5.53 13.86
N VAL A 176 -0.56 -5.07 12.83
CA VAL A 176 -1.21 -4.81 11.53
C VAL A 176 -1.68 -6.14 10.94
N SER A 177 -2.98 -6.22 10.63
CA SER A 177 -3.61 -7.40 10.05
C SER A 177 -3.72 -7.27 8.54
N LYS A 178 -3.38 -8.33 7.81
CA LYS A 178 -3.47 -8.40 6.34
C LYS A 178 -4.77 -9.03 5.84
N SER A 179 -5.75 -9.25 6.72
CA SER A 179 -7.02 -9.85 6.31
C SER A 179 -7.76 -8.93 5.33
N LYS A 180 -8.58 -9.52 4.44
CA LYS A 180 -9.39 -8.76 3.48
C LYS A 180 -10.28 -7.74 4.19
N ASN A 181 -10.92 -8.13 5.30
CA ASN A 181 -11.79 -7.24 6.07
C ASN A 181 -11.01 -6.08 6.69
N ASN A 182 -9.81 -6.33 7.22
CA ASN A 182 -8.99 -5.26 7.78
C ASN A 182 -8.56 -4.23 6.71
N VAL A 183 -8.24 -4.69 5.49
CA VAL A 183 -8.01 -3.78 4.35
C VAL A 183 -9.27 -2.98 4.01
N VAL A 184 -10.44 -3.62 3.94
CA VAL A 184 -11.72 -2.94 3.68
C VAL A 184 -12.01 -1.88 4.74
N LEU A 185 -11.98 -2.24 6.02
CA LEU A 185 -12.28 -1.31 7.12
C LEU A 185 -11.30 -0.15 7.20
N THR A 186 -10.02 -0.40 6.89
CA THR A 186 -9.01 0.67 6.75
C THR A 186 -9.36 1.59 5.57
N THR A 187 -9.74 1.02 4.43
CA THR A 187 -10.19 1.78 3.25
C THR A 187 -11.40 2.65 3.60
N ASN A 188 -12.34 2.13 4.39
CA ASN A 188 -13.56 2.84 4.77
C ASN A 188 -13.26 4.09 5.62
N VAL A 189 -12.35 3.98 6.60
CA VAL A 189 -11.91 5.14 7.39
C VAL A 189 -11.33 6.22 6.49
N ILE A 190 -10.45 5.82 5.56
CA ILE A 190 -9.79 6.76 4.66
C ILE A 190 -10.81 7.43 3.73
N LYS A 191 -11.71 6.64 3.12
CA LYS A 191 -12.76 7.17 2.25
C LYS A 191 -13.67 8.14 2.98
N ALA A 192 -14.11 7.79 4.19
CA ALA A 192 -14.95 8.68 5.01
C ALA A 192 -14.24 10.00 5.32
N HIS A 193 -12.96 9.97 5.68
CA HIS A 193 -12.14 11.16 5.92
C HIS A 193 -11.99 12.03 4.66
N LEU A 194 -11.79 11.40 3.51
CA LEU A 194 -11.63 12.08 2.23
C LEU A 194 -12.96 12.52 1.59
N GLY A 195 -14.09 12.05 2.11
CA GLY A 195 -15.43 12.36 1.60
C GLY A 195 -15.87 11.48 0.42
N PHE A 196 -15.20 10.35 0.19
CA PHE A 196 -15.60 9.38 -0.83
C PHE A 196 -16.73 8.47 -0.34
N GLU A 197 -17.64 8.13 -1.25
CA GLU A 197 -18.66 7.13 -0.94
C GLU A 197 -18.08 5.71 -0.81
N LEU A 198 -18.61 4.97 0.15
CA LEU A 198 -18.35 3.55 0.30
C LEU A 198 -19.14 2.76 -0.75
N SER A 199 -18.51 1.78 -1.39
CA SER A 199 -19.19 0.80 -2.24
C SER A 199 -20.14 -0.09 -1.43
N LEU A 200 -21.00 -0.85 -2.11
CA LEU A 200 -21.94 -1.77 -1.42
C LEU A 200 -21.21 -2.79 -0.54
N ASP A 201 -20.14 -3.39 -1.06
CA ASP A 201 -19.30 -4.34 -0.31
C ASP A 201 -18.61 -3.69 0.89
N GLU A 202 -18.10 -2.47 0.71
CA GLU A 202 -17.47 -1.68 1.76
C GLU A 202 -18.45 -1.35 2.89
N ARG A 203 -19.67 -0.93 2.54
CA ARG A 203 -20.76 -0.67 3.50
C ARG A 203 -21.18 -1.94 4.24
N ALA A 204 -21.29 -3.07 3.54
CA ALA A 204 -21.68 -4.33 4.17
C ALA A 204 -20.67 -4.75 5.25
N VAL A 205 -19.37 -4.64 4.96
CA VAL A 205 -18.31 -4.93 5.94
C VAL A 205 -18.32 -3.92 7.09
N GLU A 206 -18.54 -2.62 6.81
CA GLU A 206 -18.63 -1.58 7.84
C GLU A 206 -19.78 -1.84 8.82
N VAL A 207 -20.97 -2.19 8.31
CA VAL A 207 -22.15 -2.48 9.13
C VAL A 207 -21.89 -3.65 10.07
N VAL A 208 -21.32 -4.75 9.57
CA VAL A 208 -21.01 -5.92 10.40
C VAL A 208 -20.00 -5.56 11.50
N HIS A 209 -18.98 -4.78 11.18
CA HIS A 209 -17.98 -4.33 12.15
C HIS A 209 -18.60 -3.46 13.26
N VAL A 210 -19.39 -2.45 12.89
CA VAL A 210 -20.04 -1.54 13.84
C VAL A 210 -21.05 -2.26 14.74
N MET A 211 -21.76 -3.27 14.21
CA MET A 211 -22.66 -4.09 15.04
C MET A 211 -21.88 -4.91 16.07
N ALA A 212 -20.77 -5.53 15.66
CA ALA A 212 -19.92 -6.32 16.56
C ALA A 212 -19.28 -5.47 17.68
N GLU A 213 -18.93 -4.21 17.41
CA GLU A 213 -18.41 -3.29 18.43
C GLU A 213 -19.46 -2.88 19.47
N LYS A 214 -20.74 -2.81 19.09
CA LYS A 214 -21.83 -2.47 20.01
C LYS A 214 -22.21 -3.61 20.96
N GLU A 215 -21.84 -4.84 20.63
CA GLU A 215 -22.11 -6.04 21.42
C GLU A 215 -21.03 -6.33 22.47
N GLN A 216 -19.91 -5.59 22.45
CA GLN A 216 -18.79 -5.69 23.41
C GLN A 216 -18.88 -4.62 24.50
#